data_AF-A0A7W3MZP0-F1
#
_entry.id   AF-A0A7W3MZP0-F1
#
_cell.length_a   1.000
_cell.length_b   1.000
_cell.length_c   1.000
_cell.angle_alpha   90.00
_cell.angle_beta   90.00
_cell.angle_gamma   90.00
#
_symmetry.space_group_name_H-M   'P 1'
#
loop_
_entity.id
_entity.type
_entity.pdbx_description
1 polymer ?
#
loop_
_entity_poly.entity_id
_entity_poly.type
_entity_poly.pdbx_seq_one_letter_code
_entity_poly.pdbx_strand_id
1 'polypeptide(L)' 'MTKRYVGWRKSRHSNPNGGCVEIGRASDGTIGVRDTKGDPAVILEVAPREWARLLARVRERGF' A
#
# COMPACT_ATOMS: atom_id res chain seq x y z
N MET A 1 -8.40 16.42 8.78
CA MET A 1 -8.87 15.18 9.42
C MET A 1 -7.89 14.07 9.08
N THR A 2 -7.25 13.45 10.06
CA THR A 2 -6.30 12.36 9.82
C THR A 2 -7.08 11.11 9.40
N LYS A 3 -6.84 10.59 8.19
CA LYS A 3 -7.47 9.34 7.76
C LYS A 3 -6.97 8.19 8.63
N ARG A 4 -7.89 7.32 9.05
CA ARG A 4 -7.56 6.09 9.78
C ARG A 4 -7.53 4.91 8.81
N TYR A 5 -6.39 4.26 8.73
CA TYR A 5 -6.19 3.06 7.92
C TYR A 5 -6.32 1.80 8.77
N VAL A 6 -6.97 0.78 8.22
CA VAL A 6 -7.16 -0.53 8.86
C VAL A 6 -6.78 -1.66 7.93
N GLY A 7 -6.62 -2.86 8.49
CA GLY A 7 -6.37 -4.07 7.71
C GLY A 7 -5.03 -4.07 6.97
N TRP A 8 -3.99 -3.53 7.60
CA TRP A 8 -2.64 -3.51 7.03
C TRP A 8 -2.16 -4.92 6.69
N ARG A 9 -1.70 -5.11 5.45
CA ARG A 9 -1.17 -6.36 4.94
C ARG A 9 0.23 -6.14 4.40
N LYS A 10 1.20 -6.85 4.98
CA LYS A 10 2.58 -6.86 4.53
C LYS A 10 2.73 -7.66 3.23
N SER A 11 3.51 -7.14 2.29
CA SER A 11 3.85 -7.85 1.06
C SER A 11 4.66 -9.11 1.35
N ARG A 12 4.35 -10.21 0.65
CA ARG A 12 5.11 -11.47 0.71
C ARG A 12 6.51 -11.35 0.11
N HIS A 13 6.75 -10.32 -0.69
CA HIS A 13 8.07 -10.00 -1.26
C HIS A 13 8.93 -9.17 -0.30
N SER A 14 8.44 -8.89 0.92
CA SER A 14 9.22 -8.20 1.95
C SER A 14 10.25 -9.15 2.54
N ASN A 15 11.52 -8.76 2.54
CA ASN A 15 12.60 -9.52 3.15
C ASN A 15 13.00 -8.92 4.51
N PRO A 16 13.58 -9.72 5.43
CA PRO A 16 14.05 -9.23 6.73
C PRO A 16 15.00 -8.04 6.60
N ASN A 17 15.79 -8.00 5.52
CA ASN A 17 16.84 -7.01 5.29
C ASN A 17 16.48 -5.97 4.21
N GLY A 18 15.27 -5.96 3.63
CA GLY A 18 14.89 -4.95 2.64
C GLY A 18 13.46 -5.04 2.08
N GLY A 19 12.94 -3.89 1.62
CA GLY A 19 11.70 -3.80 0.83
C GLY A 19 10.40 -4.15 1.59
N CYS A 20 10.19 -3.60 2.79
CA CYS A 20 9.00 -3.92 3.59
C CYS A 20 7.81 -3.02 3.25
N VAL A 21 7.00 -3.40 2.27
CA VAL A 21 5.80 -2.63 1.92
C VAL A 21 4.55 -3.19 2.59
N GLU A 22 3.73 -2.31 3.14
CA GLU A 22 2.41 -2.61 3.69
C GLU A 22 1.32 -1.79 3.00
N ILE A 23 0.16 -2.44 2.80
CA ILE A 23 -1.03 -1.84 2.18
C ILE A 23 -2.17 -1.87 3.19
N GLY A 24 -2.84 -0.74 3.37
CA GLY A 24 -4.01 -0.58 4.25
C GLY A 24 -5.14 0.15 3.53
N ARG A 25 -6.35 0.13 4.12
CA ARG A 25 -7.51 0.79 3.54
C ARG A 25 -8.16 1.74 4.55
N ALA A 26 -8.51 2.94 4.11
CA ALA A 26 -9.29 3.89 4.89
C ALA A 26 -10.80 3.66 4.75
N SER A 27 -11.60 4.30 5.60
CA SER A 27 -13.07 4.17 5.58
C SER A 27 -13.73 4.66 4.29
N ASP A 28 -13.15 5.66 3.63
CA ASP A 28 -13.57 6.17 2.31
C ASP A 28 -13.07 5.30 1.14
N GLY A 29 -12.35 4.21 1.44
CA GLY A 29 -11.79 3.30 0.48
C GLY A 29 -10.38 3.64 0.00
N THR A 30 -9.83 4.81 0.34
CA THR A 30 -8.45 5.21 -0.01
C THR A 30 -7.46 4.12 0.36
N ILE A 31 -6.53 3.83 -0.54
CA ILE A 31 -5.47 2.85 -0.32
C ILE A 31 -4.25 3.58 0.23
N GLY A 32 -3.80 3.17 1.42
CA GLY A 32 -2.56 3.64 2.02
C GLY A 32 -1.43 2.67 1.72
N VAL A 33 -0.29 3.19 1.27
CA VAL A 33 0.96 2.43 1.06
C VAL A 33 2.03 3.02 1.96
N ARG A 34 2.72 2.17 2.73
CA ARG A 34 3.84 2.61 3.57
C ARG A 34 5.00 1.62 3.55
N ASP A 35 6.18 2.13 3.88
CA ASP A 35 7.32 1.29 4.26
C ASP A 35 7.21 0.96 5.75
N THR A 36 7.15 -0.32 6.11
CA THR A 36 7.11 -0.78 7.50
C THR A 36 8.35 -0.34 8.29
N LYS A 37 9.48 -0.12 7.63
CA LYS A 37 10.72 0.33 8.26
C LYS A 37 10.90 1.85 8.25
N GLY A 38 10.06 2.57 7.51
CA GLY A 38 10.08 4.03 7.44
C GLY A 38 9.30 4.69 8.57
N ASP A 39 9.11 6.01 8.46
CA ASP A 39 8.23 6.75 9.35
C ASP A 39 6.77 6.33 9.12
N PRO A 40 6.06 5.77 10.13
CA PRO A 40 4.69 5.32 9.99
C PRO A 40 3.68 6.45 9.70
N ALA A 41 4.06 7.72 9.89
CA ALA A 41 3.25 8.88 9.51
C ALA A 41 3.31 9.19 8.01
N VAL A 42 4.32 8.68 7.30
CA VAL A 42 4.48 8.88 5.85
C VAL A 42 3.72 7.78 5.12
N ILE A 43 2.52 8.13 4.64
CA ILE A 43 1.64 7.23 3.89
C ILE A 43 1.40 7.81 2.50
N LEU A 44 1.71 7.03 1.47
CA LEU A 44 1.30 7.35 0.12
C LEU A 44 -0.17 6.96 -0.05
N GLU A 45 -1.01 7.94 -0.39
CA GLU A 45 -2.42 7.74 -0.64
C GLU A 45 -2.69 7.50 -2.14
N VAL A 46 -3.44 6.44 -2.44
CA VAL A 46 -3.84 6.10 -3.80
C VAL A 46 -5.36 5.97 -3.86
N ALA A 47 -5.99 6.63 -4.82
CA ALA A 47 -7.42 6.50 -5.05
C ALA A 47 -7.77 5.06 -5.44
N PRO A 48 -8.93 4.52 -5.02
CA PRO A 48 -9.29 3.12 -5.27
C PRO A 48 -9.24 2.72 -6.76
N ARG A 49 -9.70 3.62 -7.64
CA ARG A 49 -9.70 3.40 -9.09
C ARG A 49 -8.29 3.32 -9.67
N GLU A 50 -7.39 4.20 -9.22
CA GLU A 50 -6.02 4.23 -9.69
C GLU A 50 -5.22 3.05 -9.15
N TRP A 51 -5.51 2.60 -7.92
CA TRP A 51 -4.95 1.36 -7.38
C TRP A 51 -5.34 0.14 -8.23
N ALA A 52 -6.62 0.02 -8.60
CA ALA A 52 -7.08 -1.08 -9.47
C ALA A 52 -6.39 -1.05 -10.84
N ARG A 53 -6.22 0.14 -11.42
CA ARG A 53 -5.49 0.33 -12.69
C ARG A 53 -4.02 -0.06 -12.56
N LEU A 54 -3.35 0.38 -11.50
CA LEU A 54 -1.96 0.01 -11.24
C LEU A 54 -1.79 -1.51 -11.17
N LEU A 55 -2.64 -2.20 -10.40
CA LEU A 55 -2.58 -3.66 -10.27
C LEU A 55 -2.82 -4.38 -11.60
N ALA A 56 -3.75 -3.89 -12.43
CA ALA A 56 -3.94 -4.44 -13.76
C ALA A 56 -2.68 -4.31 -14.62
N ARG A 57 -2.06 -3.11 -14.64
CA ARG A 57 -0.83 -2.85 -15.42
C ARG A 57 0.38 -3.65 -14.94
N VAL A 58 0.52 -3.86 -13.62
CA VAL A 58 1.61 -4.68 -13.07
C VAL A 58 1.45 -6.15 -13.48
N ARG A 59 0.23 -6.70 -13.42
CA ARG A 59 -0.06 -8.09 -13.83
C ARG A 59 0.17 -8.32 -15.31
N GLU A 60 -0.20 -7.37 -16.18
CA GLU A 60 0.07 -7.42 -17.62
C GLU A 60 1.57 -7.50 -17.94
N ARG A 61 2.41 -6.86 -17.12
CA ARG A 61 3.87 -6.79 -17.33
C ARG A 61 4.64 -7.99 -16.78
N GLY A 62 3.96 -8.95 -16.13
CA GLY A 62 4.56 -10.21 -15.69
C GLY A 62 5.60 -10.10 -14.57
N PHE A 63 5.46 -9.10 -13.69
CA PHE A 63 6.23 -9.02 -12.45
C PHE A 63 5.79 -10.08 -11.43
#